data_AF-A0A699XCK8-F1
#
_entry.id   AF-A0A699XCK8-F1
#
_cell.length_a   1.000
_cell.length_b   1.000
_cell.length_c   1.000
_cell.angle_alpha   90.00
_cell.angle_beta   90.00
_cell.angle_gamma   90.00
#
_symmetry.space_group_name_H-M   'P 1'
#
loop_
_entity.id
_entity.type
_entity.pdbx_description
1 polymer ?
#
loop_
_entity_poly.entity_id
_entity_poly.type
_entity_poly.pdbx_seq_one_letter_code
_entity_poly.pdbx_strand_id
1 'polypeptide(L)' 'VELGIAAEIRMDYRSDMRRGINNMTVAAEEIEEGIRRLMNDHEMRNKVKEMKEKSRLAVLEGGSSYASIGRFIHHLSI' A
#
# COMPACT_ATOMS: atom_id res chain seq x y z
N VAL A 1 7.58 3.16 7.91
CA VAL A 1 6.46 3.75 8.70
C VAL A 1 5.19 3.09 8.21
N GLU A 2 4.41 2.52 9.12
CA GLU A 2 3.08 1.98 8.79
C GLU A 2 2.13 3.13 8.46
N LEU A 3 1.41 3.04 7.35
CA LEU A 3 0.56 4.13 6.86
C LEU A 3 -0.89 4.02 7.35
N GLY A 4 -1.33 2.83 7.79
CA GLY A 4 -2.69 2.62 8.29
C GLY A 4 -3.77 2.89 7.23
N ILE A 5 -3.47 2.58 5.96
CA ILE A 5 -4.35 2.78 4.80
C ILE A 5 -4.91 1.48 4.23
N ALA A 6 -4.73 0.35 4.93
CA ALA A 6 -5.13 -0.97 4.48
C ALA A 6 -5.85 -1.73 5.60
N ALA A 7 -6.81 -2.58 5.22
CA ALA A 7 -7.44 -3.56 6.11
C ALA A 7 -6.70 -4.89 5.99
N GLU A 8 -6.37 -5.50 7.13
CA GLU A 8 -5.69 -6.79 7.16
C GLU A 8 -6.67 -7.95 6.87
N ILE A 9 -6.20 -8.90 6.07
CA ILE A 9 -6.84 -10.18 5.76
C ILE A 9 -5.77 -11.26 5.87
N ARG A 10 -6.20 -12.49 6.15
CA ARG A 10 -5.32 -13.64 6.31
C ARG A 10 -4.42 -13.87 5.09
N MET A 11 -3.11 -14.07 5.32
CA MET A 11 -2.06 -14.21 4.29
C MET A 11 -1.22 -15.49 4.45
N ASP A 12 -1.78 -16.54 5.04
CA ASP A 12 -1.13 -17.82 5.36
C ASP A 12 -0.45 -18.49 4.17
N TYR A 13 -0.90 -18.14 2.96
CA TYR A 13 -0.31 -18.62 1.72
C TYR A 13 1.16 -18.21 1.53
N ARG A 14 1.64 -17.16 2.20
CA ARG A 14 3.03 -16.69 2.08
C ARG A 14 4.01 -17.51 2.94
N SER A 15 3.54 -18.21 3.96
CA SER A 15 4.37 -18.97 4.91
C SER A 15 4.57 -20.45 4.52
N ASP A 16 3.59 -21.07 3.85
CA ASP A 16 3.51 -22.54 3.74
C ASP A 16 3.72 -23.13 2.33
N MET A 17 4.21 -22.36 1.36
CA MET A 17 4.64 -22.91 0.06
C MET A 17 5.68 -24.05 0.19
N ARG A 18 6.41 -24.13 1.32
CA ARG A 18 7.39 -25.19 1.59
C ARG A 18 6.79 -26.46 2.22
N ARG A 19 5.57 -26.43 2.75
CA ARG A 19 4.98 -27.52 3.55
C ARG A 19 3.79 -28.25 2.92
N GLY A 20 3.31 -27.81 1.75
CA GLY A 20 2.21 -28.50 1.05
C GLY A 20 0.89 -28.52 1.83
N ILE A 21 0.65 -27.50 2.67
CA ILE A 21 -0.57 -27.40 3.48
C ILE A 21 -1.67 -26.79 2.62
N ASN A 22 -2.70 -27.59 2.33
CA ASN A 22 -3.78 -27.25 1.38
C ASN A 22 -4.87 -26.33 1.97
N ASN A 23 -4.68 -25.78 3.17
CA ASN A 23 -5.69 -24.99 3.89
C ASN A 23 -5.45 -23.47 3.81
N MET A 24 -4.80 -23.00 2.75
CA MET A 24 -4.46 -21.59 2.53
C MET A 24 -5.61 -20.77 1.92
N THR A 25 -6.79 -21.38 1.76
CA THR A 25 -7.97 -20.71 1.18
C THR A 25 -8.61 -19.79 2.21
N VAL A 26 -8.75 -18.52 1.84
CA VAL A 26 -9.50 -17.53 2.63
C VAL A 26 -11.00 -17.73 2.39
N ALA A 27 -11.77 -17.77 3.47
CA ALA A 27 -13.23 -17.96 3.38
C ALA A 27 -13.90 -16.71 2.78
N ALA A 28 -15.02 -16.89 2.09
CA ALA A 28 -15.73 -15.78 1.45
C ALA A 28 -16.19 -14.74 2.48
N GLU A 29 -16.62 -15.21 3.65
CA GLU A 29 -17.05 -14.39 4.78
C GLU A 29 -15.94 -13.49 5.30
N GLU A 30 -14.71 -14.02 5.36
CA GLU A 30 -13.53 -13.27 5.81
C GLU A 30 -13.15 -12.16 4.81
N ILE A 31 -13.26 -12.44 3.51
CA ILE A 31 -13.08 -11.45 2.44
C ILE A 31 -14.15 -10.36 2.55
N GLU A 32 -15.41 -10.74 2.71
CA GLU A 32 -16.51 -9.80 2.87
C GLU A 32 -16.29 -8.88 4.08
N GLU A 33 -15.91 -9.44 5.23
CA GLU A 33 -15.63 -8.66 6.43
C GLU A 33 -14.43 -7.73 6.23
N GLY A 34 -13.37 -8.18 5.56
CA GLY A 34 -12.22 -7.34 5.19
C GLY A 34 -12.62 -6.16 4.31
N ILE A 35 -13.41 -6.39 3.26
CA ILE A 35 -13.94 -5.34 2.38
C ILE A 35 -14.83 -4.38 3.17
N ARG A 36 -15.71 -4.89 4.04
CA ARG A 36 -16.62 -4.06 4.84
C ARG A 36 -15.83 -3.15 5.81
N ARG A 37 -14.81 -3.68 6.48
CA ARG A 37 -13.89 -2.91 7.34
C ARG A 37 -13.18 -1.81 6.54
N LEU A 38 -12.59 -2.17 5.40
CA LEU A 38 -11.92 -1.23 4.49
C LEU A 38 -12.85 -0.09 4.05
N MET A 39 -14.11 -0.41 3.73
CA MET A 39 -15.05 0.56 3.20
C MET A 39 -15.65 1.49 4.26
N ASN A 40 -15.81 1.01 5.50
CA ASN A 40 -16.47 1.75 6.58
C ASN A 40 -15.50 2.51 7.51
N ASP A 41 -14.19 2.31 7.37
CA ASP A 41 -13.21 3.04 8.17
C ASP A 41 -12.98 4.48 7.64
N HIS A 42 -13.57 5.46 8.33
CA HIS A 42 -13.41 6.87 8.01
C HIS A 42 -11.99 7.41 8.26
N GLU A 43 -11.29 6.89 9.26
CA GLU A 43 -9.93 7.30 9.58
C GLU A 43 -8.97 6.85 8.47
N MET A 44 -9.12 5.60 8.03
CA MET A 44 -8.37 5.04 6.89
C MET A 44 -8.62 5.87 5.62
N ARG A 45 -9.88 6.23 5.33
CA ARG A 45 -10.22 7.11 4.18
C ARG A 45 -9.57 8.48 4.28
N ASN A 46 -9.46 9.06 5.47
CA ASN A 46 -8.79 10.35 5.67
C ASN A 46 -7.27 10.23 5.45
N LYS A 47 -6.64 9.19 5.97
CA LYS A 47 -5.21 8.89 5.73
C LYS A 47 -4.90 8.69 4.24
N VAL A 48 -5.78 7.98 3.51
CA VAL A 48 -5.64 7.82 2.04
C VAL A 48 -5.71 9.17 1.32
N LYS A 49 -6.63 10.07 1.71
CA LYS A 49 -6.71 11.41 1.10
C LYS A 49 -5.47 12.25 1.37
N GLU A 50 -4.93 12.18 2.59
CA GLU A 50 -3.68 12.86 2.94
C GLU A 50 -2.50 12.32 2.12
N MET A 51 -2.36 10.99 2.05
CA MET A 51 -1.31 10.34 1.26
C MET A 51 -1.43 10.61 -0.22
N LYS A 52 -2.65 10.74 -0.76
CA LYS A 52 -2.91 11.16 -2.14
C LYS A 52 -2.30 12.53 -2.41
N GLU A 53 -2.52 13.49 -1.53
CA GLU A 53 -2.00 14.85 -1.70
C GLU A 53 -0.47 14.89 -1.55
N LYS A 54 0.08 14.21 -0.54
CA LYS A 54 1.54 14.07 -0.37
C LYS A 54 2.21 13.44 -1.59
N SER A 55 1.60 12.39 -2.15
CA SER A 55 2.12 11.71 -3.35
C SER A 55 2.11 12.64 -4.56
N ARG A 56 1.05 13.45 -4.73
CA ARG A 56 0.97 14.47 -5.78
C ARG A 56 2.07 15.52 -5.63
N LEU A 57 2.25 16.06 -4.42
CA LEU A 57 3.26 17.08 -4.13
C LEU A 57 4.69 16.56 -4.30
N ALA A 58 4.95 15.28 -4.00
CA ALA A 58 6.28 14.71 -4.14
C ALA A 58 6.79 14.70 -5.59
N VAL A 59 5.90 14.57 -6.58
CA VAL A 59 6.27 14.45 -8.01
C VAL A 59 6.21 15.76 -8.79
N LEU A 60 5.55 16.79 -8.25
CA LEU A 60 5.52 18.12 -8.88
C LEU A 60 6.87 18.81 -8.79
N GLU A 61 7.07 19.86 -9.59
CA GLU A 61 8.25 20.72 -9.51
C GLU A 61 8.43 21.27 -8.09
N GLY A 62 9.66 21.21 -7.57
CA GLY A 62 9.97 21.50 -6.17
C GLY A 62 9.72 20.33 -5.20
N GLY A 63 9.09 19.25 -5.66
CA GLY A 63 8.84 18.03 -4.89
C GLY A 63 10.07 17.13 -4.72
N SER A 64 10.03 16.25 -3.72
CA SER A 64 11.16 15.39 -3.37
C SER A 64 11.50 14.33 -4.42
N SER A 65 10.50 13.71 -5.05
CA SER A 65 10.69 12.74 -6.11
C SER A 65 11.14 13.41 -7.41
N TYR A 66 10.57 14.59 -7.73
CA TYR A 66 11.01 15.42 -8.85
C TYR A 66 12.50 15.77 -8.73
N ALA A 67 12.94 16.23 -7.56
CA ALA A 67 14.34 16.56 -7.31
C ALA A 67 15.24 15.31 -7.38
N SER A 68 14.76 14.16 -6.90
CA SER A 68 15.54 12.91 -6.90
C SER A 68 15.75 12.36 -8.31
N ILE A 69 14.72 12.34 -9.14
CA ILE A 69 14.85 11.90 -10.54
C ILE A 69 15.69 12.88 -11.36
N GLY A 70 15.56 14.19 -11.12
CA GLY A 70 16.41 15.20 -11.76
C GLY A 70 17.89 15.01 -11.45
N ARG A 71 18.23 14.75 -10.16
CA ARG A 71 19.61 14.42 -9.76
C ARG A 71 20.12 13.14 -10.41
N PHE A 72 19.28 12.11 -10.51
CA PHE A 72 19.64 10.85 -11.15
C PHE A 72 19.98 11.03 -12.64
N ILE A 73 19.14 11.74 -13.38
CA ILE A 73 19.38 12.03 -14.81
C ILE A 73 20.66 12.85 -14.98
N HIS A 74 20.87 13.87 -14.14
CA HIS A 74 22.09 14.67 -14.16
C HIS A 74 23.33 13.81 -13.94
N HIS A 75 23.29 12.89 -12.96
CA HIS A 75 24.42 11.99 -12.70
C HIS A 75 24.79 11.09 -13.89
N LEU A 76 23.81 10.66 -14.69
CA LEU A 76 24.04 9.83 -15.88
C LEU A 76 24.47 10.64 -17.12
N SER A 77 24.27 11.95 -17.10
CA SER A 77 24.60 12.84 -18.22
C SER A 77 26.00 13.43 -18.14
N ILE A 78 26.77 13.09 -17.09
CA ILE A 78 28.16 13.53 -16.85
C ILE A 78 29.10 12.36 -17.07
#